data_AF-A0A433XQH2-F1
#
_entry.id   AF-A0A433XQH2-F1
#
_cell.length_a   1.000
_cell.length_b   1.000
_cell.length_c   1.000
_cell.angle_alpha   90.00
_cell.angle_beta   90.00
_cell.angle_gamma   90.00
#
_symmetry.space_group_name_H-M   'P 1'
#
loop_
_entity.id
_entity.type
_entity.pdbx_description
1 polymer ?
#
loop_
_entity_poly.entity_id
_entity_poly.type
_entity_poly.pdbx_seq_one_letter_code
_entity_poly.pdbx_strand_id
1 'polypeptide(L)' 'MKTLLVHDAKGYVVSMITGDYHVPSGIPFLEIEIPEAKRIKMIDGIGIDVSFDPHQVILEDIPPSEVGVLRA' A
#
# COMPACT_ATOMS: atom_id res chain seq x y z
N MET A 1 3.42 7.87 -9.14
CA MET A 1 2.06 8.41 -8.86
C MET A 1 1.80 8.29 -7.36
N LYS A 2 1.30 9.35 -6.71
CA LYS A 2 0.97 9.30 -5.28
C LYS A 2 -0.31 8.49 -5.04
N THR A 3 -0.30 7.73 -3.97
CA THR A 3 -1.38 6.88 -3.50
C THR A 3 -1.66 7.23 -2.04
N LEU A 4 -2.91 7.56 -1.73
CA LEU A 4 -3.40 7.72 -0.37
C LEU A 4 -3.86 6.35 0.16
N LEU A 5 -3.32 5.96 1.31
CA LEU A 5 -3.71 4.75 2.02
C LEU A 5 -4.37 5.13 3.33
N VAL A 6 -5.63 4.76 3.50
CA VAL A 6 -6.37 4.92 4.75
C VAL A 6 -6.32 3.60 5.49
N HIS A 7 -6.06 3.65 6.79
CA HIS A 7 -5.92 2.44 7.59
C HIS A 7 -6.47 2.58 9.01
N ASP A 8 -6.72 1.44 9.63
CA ASP A 8 -7.11 1.39 11.03
C ASP A 8 -5.89 1.37 11.98
N ALA A 9 -6.15 1.38 13.28
CA ALA A 9 -5.11 1.36 14.32
C ALA A 9 -4.29 0.06 14.36
N LYS A 10 -4.67 -0.99 13.61
CA LYS A 10 -3.97 -2.27 13.52
C LYS A 10 -3.19 -2.41 12.21
N GLY A 11 -3.28 -1.43 11.30
CA GLY A 11 -2.59 -1.45 10.01
C GLY A 11 -3.38 -2.10 8.87
N TYR A 12 -4.68 -2.36 9.07
CA TYR A 12 -5.55 -2.82 7.99
C TYR A 12 -5.80 -1.69 7.00
N VAL A 13 -5.53 -1.93 5.73
CA VAL A 13 -5.83 -0.96 4.67
C VAL A 13 -7.32 -0.99 4.39
N VAL A 14 -8.00 0.12 4.68
CA VAL A 14 -9.45 0.30 4.48
C VAL A 14 -9.73 0.89 3.11
N SER A 15 -8.86 1.78 2.63
CA SER A 15 -9.02 2.41 1.33
C SER A 15 -7.67 2.73 0.71
N MET A 16 -7.60 2.60 -0.62
CA MET A 16 -6.45 2.98 -1.43
C MET A 16 -6.95 3.83 -2.59
N ILE A 17 -6.47 5.08 -2.68
CA ILE A 17 -6.92 6.06 -3.67
C ILE A 17 -5.71 6.58 -4.43
N THR A 18 -5.78 6.58 -5.75
CA THR A 18 -4.75 7.11 -6.64
C THR A 18 -5.27 8.30 -7.43
N GLY A 19 -4.39 9.25 -7.76
CA GLY A 19 -4.77 10.46 -8.50
C GLY A 19 -5.20 11.60 -7.57
N ASP A 20 -6.29 12.27 -7.90
CA ASP A 20 -6.81 13.38 -7.11
C ASP A 20 -7.68 12.86 -5.97
N TYR A 21 -7.27 13.17 -4.73
CA TYR A 21 -8.00 12.79 -3.52
C TYR A 21 -8.07 13.95 -2.53
N HIS A 22 -9.11 13.93 -1.70
CA HIS A 22 -9.18 14.78 -0.51
C HIS A 22 -8.33 14.17 0.61
N VAL A 23 -7.47 14.98 1.23
CA VAL A 23 -6.67 14.56 2.39
C VAL A 23 -7.57 14.50 3.63
N PRO A 24 -7.80 13.30 4.22
CA PRO A 24 -8.69 13.16 5.36
C PRO A 24 -8.17 13.90 6.61
N SER A 25 -9.09 14.35 7.46
CA SER A 25 -8.78 14.92 8.79
C SER A 25 -9.32 14.00 9.89
N GLY A 26 -8.48 13.68 10.88
CA GLY A 26 -8.86 12.84 12.03
C GLY A 26 -8.91 11.33 11.76
N ILE A 27 -8.48 10.88 10.58
CA ILE A 27 -8.38 9.46 10.21
C ILE A 27 -6.92 9.16 9.87
N PRO A 28 -6.33 8.05 10.36
CA PRO A 28 -4.97 7.66 9.98
C PRO A 28 -4.85 7.41 8.47
N PHE A 29 -3.86 8.05 7.84
CA PHE A 29 -3.53 7.85 6.45
C PHE A 29 -2.02 7.95 6.19
N LEU A 30 -1.57 7.33 5.10
CA LEU A 30 -0.23 7.48 4.55
C LEU A 30 -0.32 7.89 3.07
N GLU A 31 0.48 8.87 2.67
CA GLU A 31 0.70 9.20 1.27
C GLU A 31 2.02 8.60 0.80
N ILE A 32 1.97 7.67 -0.14
CA ILE A 32 3.17 7.02 -0.67
C ILE A 32 3.19 7.00 -2.19
N GLU A 33 4.39 6.88 -2.75
CA GLU A 33 4.58 6.52 -4.15
C GLU A 33 5.01 5.06 -4.22
N ILE A 34 4.18 4.23 -4.85
CA ILE A 34 4.47 2.79 -5.02
C ILE A 34 5.37 2.64 -6.26
N PRO A 35 6.58 2.07 -6.13
CA PRO A 35 7.43 1.78 -7.28
C PRO A 35 6.77 0.80 -8.25
N GLU A 36 7.02 0.95 -9.55
CA GLU A 36 6.35 0.19 -10.62
C GLU A 36 6.46 -1.34 -10.47
N ALA A 37 7.60 -1.83 -9.98
CA ALA A 37 7.84 -3.27 -9.77
C ALA A 37 7.36 -3.80 -8.41
N LYS A 38 6.71 -2.96 -7.59
CA LYS A 38 6.28 -3.29 -6.24
C LYS A 38 4.77 -3.13 -6.08
N ARG A 39 4.21 -3.85 -5.13
CA ARG A 39 2.83 -3.69 -4.66
C ARG A 39 2.80 -3.66 -3.15
N ILE A 40 1.71 -3.18 -2.57
CA ILE A 40 1.48 -3.28 -1.13
C ILE A 40 1.33 -4.75 -0.78
N LYS A 41 2.14 -5.20 0.18
CA LYS A 41 2.05 -6.54 0.73
C LYS A 41 0.86 -6.61 1.66
N MET A 42 -0.21 -7.25 1.22
CA MET A 42 -1.37 -7.52 2.05
C MET A 42 -1.20 -8.88 2.72
N ILE A 43 -0.92 -8.90 4.03
CA ILE A 43 -0.91 -10.13 4.84
C ILE A 43 -2.16 -10.11 5.69
N ASP A 44 -3.13 -10.98 5.39
CA ASP A 44 -4.40 -11.06 6.13
C ASP A 44 -5.13 -9.70 6.24
N GLY A 45 -4.99 -8.82 5.24
CA GLY A 45 -5.57 -7.47 5.19
C GLY A 45 -4.69 -6.35 5.79
N ILE A 46 -3.58 -6.70 6.43
CA ILE A 46 -2.60 -5.76 6.98
C ILE A 46 -1.59 -5.40 5.89
N GLY A 47 -1.46 -4.11 5.61
CA GLY A 47 -0.50 -3.56 4.64
C GLY A 47 0.37 -2.44 5.19
N ILE A 48 0.13 -2.04 6.45
CA ILE A 48 0.83 -0.94 7.11
C ILE A 48 1.34 -1.42 8.46
N ASP A 49 2.63 -1.19 8.70
CA ASP A 49 3.27 -1.38 9.99
C ASP A 49 3.01 -0.16 10.88
N VAL A 50 2.17 -0.37 11.88
CA VAL A 50 1.77 0.64 12.87
C VAL A 50 2.66 0.65 14.12
N SER A 51 3.71 -0.18 14.17
CA SER A 51 4.63 -0.20 15.31
C SER A 51 5.64 0.94 15.32
N PHE A 52 5.77 1.68 14.21
CA PHE A 52 6.67 2.81 14.02
C PHE A 52 5.89 4.12 13.86
N ASP A 53 6.48 5.24 14.29
CA ASP A 53 5.97 6.59 14.00
C ASP A 53 7.05 7.38 13.23
N PRO A 54 6.82 7.74 11.95
CA PRO A 54 5.60 7.52 11.17
C PRO A 54 5.38 6.05 10.80
N HIS A 55 4.11 5.63 10.70
CA HIS A 55 3.74 4.30 10.21
C HIS A 55 4.33 4.04 8.81
N GLN A 56 4.60 2.78 8.49
CA GLN A 56 5.29 2.41 7.24
C GLN A 56 4.47 1.43 6.40
N VAL A 57 4.46 1.63 5.08
CA VAL A 57 3.80 0.70 4.16
C VAL A 57 4.70 -0.49 3.89
N ILE A 58 4.16 -1.69 4.00
CA ILE A 58 4.89 -2.92 3.70
C ILE A 58 4.75 -3.18 2.19
N LEU A 59 5.87 -3.23 1.46
CA LEU A 59 5.90 -3.49 0.03
C LEU A 59 6.47 -4.89 -0.26
N GLU A 60 5.96 -5.51 -1.31
CA GLU A 60 6.51 -6.73 -1.89
C GLU A 60 6.68 -6.57 -3.40
N ASP A 61 7.52 -7.42 -3.99
CA ASP A 61 7.71 -7.42 -5.44
C ASP A 61 6.49 -8.01 -6.13
N ILE A 62 6.14 -7.46 -7.28
CA ILE A 62 5.05 -8.00 -8.11
C ILE A 62 5.53 -9.34 -8.66
N PRO A 63 4.81 -10.46 -8.41
CA PRO A 63 5.18 -11.74 -8.97
C PRO A 63 5.12 -11.67 -10.51
N PRO A 64 6.06 -12.32 -11.22
CA PRO A 64 5.99 -12.37 -12.68
C PRO A 64 4.66 -12.99 -13.11
N SER A 65 4.09 -12.45 -14.18
CA SER A 65 2.88 -13.04 -14.77
C SER A 65 3.19 -14.44 -15.30
N GLU A 66 2.19 -15.33 -15.32
CA GLU A 66 2.33 -16.67 -15.89
C GLU A 66 2.87 -16.62 -17.34
N VAL A 67 2.44 -15.62 -18.12
CA VAL A 67 2.94 -15.37 -19.49
C VAL A 67 4.43 -14.97 -19.48
N GLY A 68 4.89 -14.22 -18.48
CA GLY A 68 6.29 -13.85 -18.31
C GLY A 68 7.18 -15.03 -17.92
N VAL A 69 6.67 -15.94 -17.08
CA VAL A 69 7.39 -17.17 -16.69
C VAL A 69 7.50 -18.16 -17.85
N LEU A 70 6.47 -18.28 -18.69
CA LEU A 70 6.45 -19.22 -19.83
C LEU A 70 7.32 -18.78 -21.02
N ARG A 71 7.77 -17.52 -21.06
CA ARG A 71 8.62 -16.97 -22.12
C ARG A 71 10.12 -16.90 -21.74
N ALA A 72 10.47 -17.31 -20.52
CA ALA A 72 11.83 -17.27 -19.98
C ALA A 72 12.61 -18.56 -20.23
#